data_AF-A0A430PX31-F1
#
_entry.id   AF-A0A430PX31-F1
#
_cell.length_a   1.000
_cell.length_b   1.000
_cell.length_c   1.000
_cell.angle_alpha   90.00
_cell.angle_beta   90.00
_cell.angle_gamma   90.00
#
_symmetry.space_group_name_H-M   'P 1'
#
loop_
_entity.id
_entity.type
_entity.pdbx_description
1 polymer ?
#
loop_
_entity_poly.entity_id
_entity_poly.type
_entity_poly.pdbx_seq_one_letter_code
_entity_poly.pdbx_strand_id
1 'polypeptide(L)'
;EPIRSLFTQCCLESSTVLCCRSTPLQKAEVIRLIKESRKTIPITAAIGDGANDVSMILEAHIGFGIYGKEGRQAVRASDYAFGRFHYLKNVLLVHGHLYYQRVSLLVLYFFYKNLIFTLPQMLYSFYCVYSQQSIYPQIYLILFNLIMTSLPIFLYGIFEISIPITILLEFPILYQNIARNYILSKKHFLIWISLACWHAFIIFFGTYFLSFQGHANDHGHSKLSNLICFGNFIILIIFLVVNIKVLLISYYLNWIILLIWNLAIIINISIFLICNNVLFPTELGKQLYGTYTIMFTGSGCGLIWFSIFCITLLALIPDLIIRTIDDQNWQWKLNHLRDELKKKQRESKMHTRTSIR
;
A
#
# COMPACT_ATOMS: atom_id res chain seq x y z
N GLU A 1 22.59 -9.45 -36.04
CA GLU A 1 21.96 -9.79 -34.74
C GLU A 1 22.80 -10.66 -33.77
N PRO A 2 23.61 -11.67 -34.18
CA PRO A 2 24.27 -12.57 -33.21
C PRO A 2 25.36 -11.90 -32.37
N ILE A 3 26.03 -10.86 -32.89
CA ILE A 3 27.08 -10.14 -32.14
C ILE A 3 26.48 -9.31 -31.02
N ARG A 4 25.29 -8.71 -31.23
CA ARG A 4 24.63 -7.88 -30.22
C ARG A 4 24.18 -8.73 -29.03
N SER A 5 23.59 -9.89 -29.30
CA SER A 5 23.21 -10.83 -28.23
C SER A 5 24.42 -11.40 -27.49
N LEU A 6 25.48 -11.79 -28.20
CA LEU A 6 26.71 -12.28 -27.58
C LEU A 6 27.38 -11.20 -26.72
N PHE A 7 27.51 -9.97 -27.22
CA PHE A 7 28.02 -8.84 -26.46
C PHE A 7 27.20 -8.58 -25.20
N THR A 8 25.87 -8.62 -25.32
CA THR A 8 24.95 -8.47 -24.18
C THR A 8 25.19 -9.56 -23.14
N GLN A 9 25.34 -10.80 -23.57
CA GLN A 9 25.59 -11.92 -22.66
C GLN A 9 26.94 -11.78 -21.94
N CYS A 10 28.02 -11.45 -22.65
CA CYS A 10 29.33 -11.18 -22.03
C CYS A 10 29.25 -10.06 -21.00
N CYS A 11 28.54 -8.96 -21.30
CA CYS A 11 28.35 -7.85 -20.37
C CYS A 11 27.56 -8.26 -19.11
N LEU A 12 26.57 -9.15 -19.25
CA LEU A 12 25.73 -9.61 -18.14
C LEU A 12 26.41 -10.65 -17.24
N GLU A 13 27.38 -11.40 -17.76
CA GLU A 13 28.18 -12.38 -17.01
C GLU A 13 29.42 -11.73 -16.35
N SER A 14 29.82 -10.55 -16.82
CA SER A 14 30.94 -9.79 -16.26
C SER A 14 30.57 -9.11 -14.94
N SER A 15 31.54 -9.02 -14.02
CA SER A 15 31.36 -8.29 -12.75
C SER A 15 31.31 -6.77 -12.93
N THR A 16 32.10 -6.25 -13.88
CA THR A 16 32.19 -4.83 -14.21
C THR A 16 32.43 -4.68 -15.71
N VAL A 17 31.78 -3.69 -16.33
CA VAL A 17 31.96 -3.34 -17.75
C VAL A 17 32.38 -1.87 -17.83
N LEU A 18 33.41 -1.57 -18.62
CA LEU A 18 33.90 -0.21 -18.87
C LEU A 18 33.86 0.10 -20.35
N CYS A 19 33.04 1.09 -20.73
CA CYS A 19 32.98 1.61 -22.10
C CYS A 19 33.87 2.85 -22.22
N CYS A 20 34.92 2.76 -23.05
CA CYS A 20 35.89 3.83 -23.26
C CYS A 20 35.60 4.58 -24.57
N ARG A 21 35.83 5.90 -24.58
CA ARG A 21 35.73 6.77 -25.77
C ARG A 21 34.38 6.65 -26.52
N SER A 22 33.30 6.39 -25.79
CA SER A 22 31.97 6.25 -26.37
C SER A 22 31.33 7.61 -26.66
N THR A 23 30.73 7.75 -27.83
CA THR A 23 29.92 8.93 -28.18
C THR A 23 28.64 8.98 -27.35
N PRO A 24 27.98 10.15 -27.20
CA PRO A 24 26.71 10.27 -26.47
C PRO A 24 25.63 9.29 -26.96
N LEU A 25 25.55 9.06 -28.28
CA LEU A 25 24.63 8.10 -28.89
C LEU A 25 24.98 6.65 -28.54
N GLN A 26 26.26 6.28 -28.57
CA GLN A 26 26.70 4.93 -28.19
C GLN A 26 26.40 4.63 -26.72
N LYS A 27 26.53 5.61 -25.82
CA LYS A 27 26.14 5.45 -24.41
C LYS A 27 24.65 5.10 -24.26
N ALA A 28 23.78 5.77 -25.01
CA ALA A 28 22.35 5.47 -25.03
C ALA A 28 22.07 4.07 -25.62
N GLU A 29 22.74 3.70 -26.72
CA GLU A 29 22.58 2.37 -27.33
C GLU A 29 22.92 1.23 -26.37
N VAL A 30 23.95 1.39 -25.54
CA VAL A 30 24.30 0.40 -24.50
C VAL A 30 23.15 0.23 -23.50
N ILE A 31 22.53 1.33 -23.05
CA ILE A 31 21.38 1.26 -22.13
C ILE A 31 20.21 0.56 -22.80
N ARG A 32 19.89 0.95 -24.04
CA ARG A 32 18.81 0.33 -24.81
C ARG A 32 19.02 -1.17 -24.99
N LEU A 33 20.24 -1.59 -25.30
CA LEU A 33 20.64 -2.99 -25.39
C LEU A 33 20.37 -3.75 -24.07
N ILE A 34 20.69 -3.16 -22.91
CA ILE A 34 20.40 -3.79 -21.61
C ILE A 34 18.90 -3.83 -21.31
N LYS A 35 18.13 -2.78 -21.65
CA LYS A 35 16.67 -2.77 -21.50
C LYS A 35 15.99 -3.87 -22.30
N GLU A 36 16.49 -4.14 -23.51
CA GLU A 36 15.97 -5.15 -24.43
C GLU A 36 16.54 -6.57 -24.17
N SER A 37 17.46 -6.73 -23.22
CA SER A 37 18.28 -7.95 -23.09
C SER A 37 17.61 -9.19 -22.49
N ARG A 38 16.61 -9.02 -21.61
CA ARG A 38 16.09 -10.11 -20.75
C ARG A 38 14.58 -10.19 -20.73
N LYS A 39 14.08 -11.40 -20.52
CA LYS A 39 12.65 -11.71 -20.30
C LYS A 39 12.08 -10.97 -19.08
N THR A 40 12.88 -10.78 -18.04
CA THR A 40 12.59 -9.83 -16.95
C THR A 40 13.39 -8.55 -17.20
N ILE A 41 12.72 -7.52 -17.68
CA ILE A 41 13.33 -6.23 -18.04
C ILE A 41 13.99 -5.64 -16.79
N PRO A 42 15.32 -5.44 -16.80
CA PRO A 42 16.00 -4.77 -15.69
C PRO A 42 15.62 -3.29 -15.67
N ILE A 43 15.50 -2.73 -14.47
CA ILE A 43 15.37 -1.28 -14.31
C ILE A 43 16.77 -0.67 -14.42
N THR A 44 16.95 0.18 -15.41
CA THR A 44 18.21 0.87 -15.70
C THR A 44 18.17 2.29 -15.17
N ALA A 45 19.28 2.72 -14.58
CA ALA A 45 19.47 4.10 -14.16
C ALA A 45 20.74 4.66 -14.81
N ALA A 46 20.69 5.91 -15.24
CA ALA A 46 21.85 6.62 -15.79
C ALA A 46 22.13 7.86 -14.96
N ILE A 47 23.42 8.18 -14.84
CA ILE A 47 23.89 9.35 -14.11
C ILE A 47 24.91 10.12 -14.93
N GLY A 48 24.80 11.44 -14.92
CA GLY A 48 25.73 12.30 -15.66
C GLY A 48 25.67 13.75 -15.19
N ASP A 49 26.72 14.51 -15.52
CA ASP A 49 26.88 15.92 -15.17
C ASP A 49 27.00 16.84 -16.40
N GLY A 50 27.31 16.28 -17.57
CA GLY A 50 27.56 17.02 -18.81
C GLY A 50 26.55 16.76 -19.94
N ALA A 51 26.67 17.57 -20.99
CA ALA A 51 25.87 17.45 -22.22
C ALA A 51 25.99 16.06 -22.88
N ASN A 52 27.16 15.43 -22.75
CA ASN A 52 27.48 14.13 -23.33
C ASN A 52 26.68 12.97 -22.73
N ASP A 53 26.07 13.19 -21.56
CA ASP A 53 25.30 12.16 -20.86
C ASP A 53 23.80 12.36 -21.00
N VAL A 54 23.34 13.44 -21.65
CA VAL A 54 21.90 13.74 -21.82
C VAL A 54 21.18 12.61 -22.55
N SER A 55 21.71 12.13 -23.67
CA SER A 55 21.12 11.02 -24.42
C SER A 55 21.07 9.72 -23.60
N MET A 56 22.09 9.49 -22.78
CA MET A 56 22.17 8.33 -21.89
C MET A 56 21.15 8.43 -20.75
N ILE A 57 21.00 9.61 -20.15
CA ILE A 57 20.02 9.92 -19.09
C ILE A 57 18.60 9.70 -19.57
N LEU A 58 18.27 10.23 -20.76
CA LEU A 58 16.92 10.10 -21.34
C LEU A 58 16.58 8.68 -21.77
N GLU A 59 17.57 7.86 -22.12
CA GLU A 59 17.34 6.46 -22.53
C GLU A 59 17.13 5.53 -21.31
N ALA A 60 17.64 5.88 -20.13
CA ALA A 60 17.43 5.10 -18.91
C ALA A 60 15.98 5.17 -18.41
N HIS A 61 15.58 4.23 -17.54
CA HIS A 61 14.27 4.32 -16.88
C HIS A 61 14.24 5.43 -15.83
N ILE A 62 15.39 5.72 -15.22
CA ILE A 62 15.57 6.78 -14.23
C ILE A 62 16.86 7.53 -14.55
N GLY A 63 16.73 8.84 -14.75
CA GLY A 63 17.83 9.76 -15.01
C GLY A 63 18.26 10.54 -13.76
N PHE A 64 19.55 10.50 -13.45
CA PHE A 64 20.17 11.27 -12.36
C PHE A 64 21.13 12.33 -12.90
N GLY A 65 20.88 13.59 -12.58
CA GLY A 65 21.74 14.71 -12.91
C GLY A 65 22.63 15.11 -11.75
N ILE A 66 23.93 15.26 -11.99
CA ILE A 66 24.84 15.90 -11.04
C ILE A 66 25.08 17.34 -11.47
N TYR A 67 25.02 18.27 -10.52
CA TYR A 67 25.42 19.65 -10.79
C TYR A 67 26.93 19.73 -11.06
N GLY A 68 27.29 19.70 -12.34
CA GLY A 68 28.65 19.89 -12.83
C GLY A 68 29.07 21.35 -12.89
N LYS A 69 30.38 21.58 -13.08
CA LYS A 69 30.94 22.92 -13.36
C LYS A 69 30.79 23.33 -14.83
N GLU A 70 30.70 22.36 -15.74
CA GLU A 70 30.75 22.57 -17.19
C GLU A 70 29.38 22.89 -17.82
N GLY A 71 28.28 22.68 -17.10
CA GLY A 71 26.94 23.02 -17.58
C GLY A 71 25.82 22.44 -16.72
N ARG A 72 24.59 22.91 -16.96
CA ARG A 72 23.37 22.43 -16.28
C ARG A 72 22.48 21.58 -17.20
N GLN A 73 23.00 21.12 -18.33
CA GLN A 73 22.20 20.42 -19.35
C GLN A 73 21.76 19.03 -18.87
N ALA A 74 22.68 18.23 -18.29
CA ALA A 74 22.35 16.93 -17.71
C ALA A 74 21.28 17.03 -16.62
N VAL A 75 21.42 18.02 -15.72
CA VAL A 75 20.46 18.30 -14.65
C VAL A 75 19.07 18.67 -15.18
N ARG A 76 19.00 19.45 -16.26
CA ARG A 76 17.72 19.82 -16.90
C ARG A 76 17.04 18.65 -17.60
N ALA A 77 17.82 17.67 -18.05
CA ALA A 77 17.33 16.49 -18.75
C ALA A 77 17.09 15.28 -17.82
N SER A 78 17.49 15.36 -16.54
CA SER A 78 17.34 14.29 -15.56
C SER A 78 16.05 14.38 -14.75
N ASP A 79 15.52 13.24 -14.30
CA ASP A 79 14.36 13.17 -13.40
C ASP A 79 14.68 13.69 -11.99
N TYR A 80 15.88 13.39 -11.50
CA TYR A 80 16.36 13.83 -10.19
C TYR A 80 17.74 14.45 -10.30
N ALA A 81 17.97 15.54 -9.57
CA ALA A 81 19.26 16.24 -9.58
C ALA A 81 19.82 16.46 -8.16
N PHE A 82 21.13 16.30 -8.01
CA PHE A 82 21.82 16.52 -6.74
C PHE A 82 23.25 17.02 -6.92
N GLY A 83 23.80 17.68 -5.88
CA GLY A 83 25.08 18.38 -6.00
C GLY A 83 26.32 17.47 -6.09
N ARG A 84 26.26 16.25 -5.55
CA ARG A 84 27.42 15.33 -5.46
C ARG A 84 26.98 13.87 -5.58
N PHE A 85 27.83 13.03 -6.18
CA PHE A 85 27.56 11.60 -6.39
C PHE A 85 27.21 10.83 -5.10
N HIS A 86 27.81 11.16 -3.95
CA HIS A 86 27.56 10.44 -2.70
C HIS A 86 26.09 10.48 -2.24
N TYR A 87 25.31 11.50 -2.64
CA TYR A 87 23.88 11.57 -2.32
C TYR A 87 23.05 10.49 -3.03
N LEU A 88 23.55 9.91 -4.13
CA LEU A 88 22.89 8.81 -4.84
C LEU A 88 22.63 7.61 -3.91
N LYS A 89 23.54 7.36 -2.96
CA LYS A 89 23.37 6.29 -1.96
C LYS A 89 22.07 6.48 -1.16
N ASN A 90 21.81 7.70 -0.69
CA ASN A 90 20.61 8.01 0.10
C ASN A 90 19.36 8.00 -0.78
N VAL A 91 19.45 8.57 -1.99
CA VAL A 91 18.33 8.61 -2.94
C VAL A 91 17.84 7.20 -3.26
N LEU A 92 18.73 6.26 -3.57
CA LEU A 92 18.34 4.89 -3.89
C LEU A 92 17.94 4.11 -2.64
N LEU A 93 18.84 3.97 -1.67
CA LEU A 93 18.65 3.05 -0.55
C LEU A 93 17.54 3.49 0.42
N VAL A 94 17.33 4.80 0.57
CA VAL A 94 16.33 5.35 1.49
C VAL A 94 15.07 5.72 0.72
N HIS A 95 15.15 6.73 -0.14
CA HIS A 95 13.95 7.24 -0.81
C HIS A 95 13.37 6.22 -1.79
N GLY A 96 14.20 5.58 -2.62
CA GLY A 96 13.75 4.52 -3.53
C GLY A 96 13.07 3.37 -2.80
N HIS A 97 13.61 2.94 -1.66
CA HIS A 97 13.01 1.89 -0.84
C HIS A 97 11.64 2.28 -0.29
N LEU A 98 11.55 3.46 0.33
CA LEU A 98 10.32 3.96 0.93
C LEU A 98 9.24 4.19 -0.13
N TYR A 99 9.58 4.84 -1.26
CA TYR A 99 8.63 5.08 -2.34
C TYR A 99 8.08 3.78 -2.92
N TYR A 100 8.95 2.80 -3.16
CA TYR A 100 8.51 1.50 -3.65
C TYR A 100 7.48 0.85 -2.72
N GLN A 101 7.76 0.81 -1.42
CA GLN A 101 6.84 0.22 -0.44
C GLN A 101 5.53 0.98 -0.33
N ARG A 102 5.59 2.32 -0.22
CA ARG A 102 4.40 3.19 -0.12
C ARG A 102 3.46 3.00 -1.31
N VAL A 103 4.00 3.07 -2.53
CA VAL A 103 3.19 2.94 -3.74
C VAL A 103 2.66 1.53 -3.90
N SER A 104 3.48 0.50 -3.66
CA SER A 104 3.05 -0.89 -3.78
C SER A 104 1.91 -1.23 -2.81
N LEU A 105 2.02 -0.81 -1.55
CA LEU A 105 0.98 -1.03 -0.55
C LEU A 105 -0.28 -0.21 -0.82
N LEU A 106 -0.14 1.03 -1.33
CA LEU A 106 -1.29 1.83 -1.75
C LEU A 106 -2.08 1.14 -2.85
N VAL A 107 -1.40 0.57 -3.85
CA VAL A 107 -2.05 -0.19 -4.94
C VAL A 107 -2.78 -1.43 -4.39
N LEU A 108 -2.11 -2.24 -3.56
CA LEU A 108 -2.73 -3.42 -2.95
C LEU A 108 -3.95 -3.07 -2.12
N TYR A 109 -3.84 -2.04 -1.30
CA TYR A 109 -4.93 -1.54 -0.47
C TYR A 109 -6.08 -0.99 -1.32
N PHE A 110 -5.80 -0.31 -2.44
CA PHE A 110 -6.83 0.18 -3.35
C PHE A 110 -7.68 -0.96 -3.92
N PHE A 111 -7.07 -2.06 -4.37
CA PHE A 111 -7.82 -3.24 -4.81
C PHE A 111 -8.61 -3.87 -3.67
N TYR A 112 -7.97 -4.05 -2.51
CA TYR A 112 -8.60 -4.61 -1.33
C TYR A 112 -9.84 -3.81 -0.88
N LYS A 113 -9.74 -2.47 -0.77
CA LYS A 113 -10.85 -1.63 -0.27
C LYS A 113 -12.03 -1.58 -1.23
N ASN A 114 -11.77 -1.66 -2.53
CA ASN A 114 -12.84 -1.70 -3.52
C ASN A 114 -13.53 -3.07 -3.51
N LEU A 115 -12.76 -4.16 -3.37
CA LEU A 115 -13.33 -5.51 -3.34
C LEU A 115 -14.15 -5.77 -2.08
N ILE A 116 -13.68 -5.38 -0.89
CA ILE A 116 -14.48 -5.52 0.35
C ILE A 116 -15.79 -4.72 0.27
N PHE A 117 -15.82 -3.62 -0.46
CA PHE A 117 -17.01 -2.82 -0.68
C PHE A 117 -17.98 -3.46 -1.68
N THR A 118 -17.50 -3.96 -2.81
CA THR A 118 -18.35 -4.49 -3.89
C THR A 118 -18.81 -5.93 -3.66
N LEU A 119 -18.04 -6.75 -2.94
CA LEU A 119 -18.37 -8.16 -2.76
C LEU A 119 -19.67 -8.41 -1.97
N PRO A 120 -20.01 -7.66 -0.89
CA PRO A 120 -21.31 -7.78 -0.24
C PRO A 120 -22.50 -7.45 -1.17
N GLN A 121 -22.35 -6.48 -2.08
CA GLN A 121 -23.34 -6.20 -3.11
C GLN A 121 -23.50 -7.38 -4.08
N MET A 122 -22.40 -8.03 -4.46
CA MET A 122 -22.45 -9.24 -5.29
C MET A 122 -23.14 -10.40 -4.54
N LEU A 123 -22.84 -10.60 -3.26
CA LEU A 123 -23.49 -11.62 -2.43
C LEU A 123 -24.99 -11.35 -2.30
N TYR A 124 -25.37 -10.10 -2.11
CA TYR A 124 -26.77 -9.69 -2.04
C TYR A 124 -27.56 -9.97 -3.33
N SER A 125 -26.92 -9.85 -4.50
CA SER A 125 -27.57 -10.14 -5.78
C SER A 125 -28.13 -11.56 -5.88
N PHE A 126 -27.53 -12.55 -5.19
CA PHE A 126 -28.08 -13.91 -5.12
C PHE A 126 -29.40 -13.95 -4.35
N TYR A 127 -29.54 -13.16 -3.27
CA TYR A 127 -30.76 -13.08 -2.46
C TYR A 127 -31.87 -12.27 -3.14
N CYS A 128 -31.50 -11.33 -4.01
CA CYS A 128 -32.44 -10.54 -4.81
C CYS A 128 -32.80 -11.14 -6.17
N VAL A 129 -32.43 -12.39 -6.44
CA VAL A 129 -32.70 -13.06 -7.73
C VAL A 129 -32.23 -12.19 -8.91
N TYR A 130 -31.07 -11.54 -8.76
CA TYR A 130 -30.45 -10.67 -9.76
C TYR A 130 -31.30 -9.50 -10.24
N SER A 131 -32.26 -9.00 -9.44
CA SER A 131 -33.06 -7.81 -9.74
C SER A 131 -32.26 -6.48 -9.76
N GLN A 132 -30.94 -6.54 -9.57
CA GLN A 132 -30.03 -5.39 -9.52
C GLN A 132 -30.32 -4.38 -8.39
N GLN A 133 -31.11 -4.78 -7.38
CA GLN A 133 -31.35 -3.94 -6.21
C GLN A 133 -30.04 -3.67 -5.46
N SER A 134 -29.72 -2.39 -5.24
CA SER A 134 -28.54 -1.99 -4.46
C SER A 134 -28.78 -2.25 -2.97
N ILE A 135 -27.80 -2.87 -2.31
CA ILE A 135 -27.75 -2.99 -0.84
C ILE A 135 -27.40 -1.64 -0.21
N TYR A 136 -26.54 -0.87 -0.89
CA TYR A 136 -26.05 0.40 -0.40
C TYR A 136 -26.94 1.54 -0.89
N PRO A 137 -27.24 2.51 -0.01
CA PRO A 137 -27.78 3.79 -0.45
C PRO A 137 -26.81 4.47 -1.44
N GLN A 138 -27.36 5.05 -2.50
CA GLN A 138 -26.56 5.60 -3.62
C GLN A 138 -25.54 6.67 -3.19
N ILE A 139 -25.87 7.48 -2.18
CA ILE A 139 -24.95 8.52 -1.68
C ILE A 139 -23.65 7.90 -1.17
N TYR A 140 -23.71 6.74 -0.50
CA TYR A 140 -22.53 6.07 0.02
C TYR A 140 -21.70 5.40 -1.07
N LEU A 141 -22.30 4.97 -2.18
CA LEU A 141 -21.55 4.48 -3.35
C LEU A 141 -20.56 5.54 -3.86
N ILE A 142 -20.96 6.82 -3.83
CA ILE A 142 -20.14 7.95 -4.26
C ILE A 142 -19.15 8.35 -3.16
N LEU A 143 -19.65 8.53 -1.93
CA LEU A 143 -18.84 9.03 -0.81
C LEU A 143 -17.75 8.06 -0.36
N PHE A 144 -17.98 6.75 -0.47
CA PHE A 144 -17.07 5.71 0.02
C PHE A 144 -15.65 5.87 -0.53
N ASN A 145 -15.53 6.02 -1.86
CA ASN A 145 -14.25 6.15 -2.52
C ASN A 145 -13.68 7.58 -2.47
N LEU A 146 -14.55 8.60 -2.50
CA LEU A 146 -14.12 9.99 -2.59
C LEU A 146 -13.63 10.55 -1.25
N ILE A 147 -14.40 10.35 -0.18
CA ILE A 147 -14.17 11.01 1.11
C ILE A 147 -13.85 9.99 2.20
N MET A 148 -14.60 8.89 2.25
CA MET A 148 -14.58 8.05 3.45
C MET A 148 -13.29 7.24 3.63
N THR A 149 -12.69 6.79 2.53
CA THR A 149 -11.55 5.87 2.54
C THR A 149 -10.27 6.43 1.91
N SER A 150 -10.33 7.60 1.28
CA SER A 150 -9.22 8.19 0.52
C SER A 150 -8.15 8.84 1.40
N LEU A 151 -8.58 9.60 2.41
CA LEU A 151 -7.70 10.40 3.24
C LEU A 151 -6.72 9.56 4.10
N PRO A 152 -7.15 8.48 4.80
CA PRO A 152 -6.23 7.64 5.58
C PRO A 152 -5.14 6.97 4.73
N ILE A 153 -5.51 6.40 3.58
CA ILE A 153 -4.55 5.71 2.71
C ILE A 153 -3.61 6.68 2.00
N PHE A 154 -4.08 7.86 1.64
CA PHE A 154 -3.24 8.90 1.05
C PHE A 154 -2.11 9.30 2.01
N LEU A 155 -2.44 9.47 3.29
CA LEU A 155 -1.47 9.86 4.31
C LEU A 155 -0.48 8.76 4.64
N TYR A 156 -0.97 7.51 4.67
CA TYR A 156 -0.11 6.34 4.71
C TYR A 156 0.93 6.40 3.57
N GLY A 157 0.48 6.68 2.33
CA GLY A 157 1.36 6.80 1.17
C GLY A 157 2.43 7.90 1.27
N ILE A 158 2.22 8.95 2.06
CA ILE A 158 3.16 10.07 2.20
C ILE A 158 4.12 9.86 3.38
N PHE A 159 3.57 9.51 4.54
CA PHE A 159 4.29 9.59 5.81
C PHE A 159 4.84 8.25 6.31
N GLU A 160 4.44 7.13 5.71
CA GLU A 160 4.85 5.81 6.19
C GLU A 160 6.37 5.60 6.10
N ILE A 161 6.95 5.08 7.19
CA ILE A 161 8.34 4.66 7.26
C ILE A 161 8.37 3.23 7.82
N SER A 162 8.34 2.28 6.90
CA SER A 162 8.42 0.83 7.17
C SER A 162 9.73 0.40 7.85
N ILE A 163 10.86 0.94 7.39
CA ILE A 163 12.20 0.61 7.90
C ILE A 163 12.92 1.92 8.23
N PRO A 164 13.50 2.05 9.44
CA PRO A 164 14.30 3.21 9.82
C PRO A 164 15.44 3.49 8.82
N ILE A 165 15.66 4.77 8.54
CA ILE A 165 16.67 5.27 7.59
C ILE A 165 18.08 4.76 7.93
N THR A 166 18.41 4.69 9.23
CA THR A 166 19.71 4.20 9.72
C THR A 166 19.97 2.76 9.30
N ILE A 167 18.96 1.90 9.41
CA ILE A 167 19.03 0.48 9.06
C ILE A 167 19.19 0.31 7.54
N LEU A 168 18.47 1.09 6.73
CA LEU A 168 18.59 1.06 5.27
C LEU A 168 19.99 1.45 4.79
N LEU A 169 20.64 2.41 5.46
CA LEU A 169 21.99 2.84 5.14
C LEU A 169 23.09 1.90 5.66
N GLU A 170 22.84 1.21 6.77
CA GLU A 170 23.72 0.21 7.38
C GLU A 170 23.70 -1.10 6.59
N PHE A 171 22.53 -1.53 6.10
CA PHE A 171 22.34 -2.78 5.36
C PHE A 171 21.80 -2.58 3.93
N PRO A 172 22.64 -2.19 2.96
CA PRO A 172 22.24 -2.00 1.56
C PRO A 172 21.63 -3.25 0.91
N ILE A 173 21.94 -4.45 1.43
CA ILE A 173 21.39 -5.73 0.94
C ILE A 173 19.86 -5.77 1.03
N LEU A 174 19.25 -4.97 1.91
CA LEU A 174 17.79 -4.84 2.01
C LEU A 174 17.15 -4.29 0.73
N TYR A 175 17.89 -3.50 -0.05
CA TYR A 175 17.43 -2.97 -1.33
C TYR A 175 17.22 -4.08 -2.38
N GLN A 176 17.98 -5.18 -2.30
CA GLN A 176 17.82 -6.32 -3.20
C GLN A 176 16.44 -6.99 -3.05
N ASN A 177 15.81 -6.92 -1.87
CA ASN A 177 14.47 -7.49 -1.67
C ASN A 177 13.38 -6.78 -2.49
N ILE A 178 13.63 -5.53 -2.89
CA ILE A 178 12.72 -4.77 -3.77
C ILE A 178 12.88 -5.20 -5.22
N ALA A 179 14.05 -5.72 -5.59
CA ALA A 179 14.31 -6.16 -6.94
C ALA A 179 13.25 -7.18 -7.38
N ARG A 180 12.82 -7.06 -8.65
CA ARG A 180 11.74 -7.88 -9.26
C ARG A 180 10.34 -7.64 -8.70
N ASN A 181 10.11 -6.49 -8.07
CA ASN A 181 8.78 -6.07 -7.65
C ASN A 181 8.09 -7.08 -6.70
N TYR A 182 8.81 -7.48 -5.65
CA TYR A 182 8.38 -8.52 -4.72
C TYR A 182 7.01 -8.25 -4.07
N ILE A 183 6.73 -7.01 -3.64
CA ILE A 183 5.50 -6.65 -2.93
C ILE A 183 4.27 -6.75 -3.83
N LEU A 184 4.39 -6.36 -5.10
CA LEU A 184 3.31 -6.50 -6.09
C LEU A 184 3.37 -7.86 -6.83
N SER A 185 4.11 -8.83 -6.30
CA SER A 185 4.09 -10.17 -6.88
C SER A 185 2.69 -10.78 -6.79
N LYS A 186 2.37 -11.66 -7.75
CA LYS A 186 1.07 -12.34 -7.83
C LYS A 186 0.66 -13.02 -6.51
N LYS A 187 1.63 -13.55 -5.76
CA LYS A 187 1.39 -14.20 -4.47
C LYS A 187 0.82 -13.22 -3.44
N HIS A 188 1.48 -12.08 -3.25
CA HIS A 188 1.01 -11.06 -2.29
C HIS A 188 -0.33 -10.48 -2.73
N PHE A 189 -0.48 -10.20 -4.03
CA PHE A 189 -1.76 -9.76 -4.58
C PHE A 189 -2.90 -10.73 -4.24
N LEU A 190 -2.70 -12.04 -4.43
CA LEU A 190 -3.72 -13.05 -4.09
C LEU A 190 -4.02 -13.13 -2.60
N ILE A 191 -3.02 -12.95 -1.72
CA ILE A 191 -3.24 -12.87 -0.26
C ILE A 191 -4.16 -11.69 0.08
N TRP A 192 -3.87 -10.51 -0.47
CA TRP A 192 -4.69 -9.30 -0.24
C TRP A 192 -6.12 -9.44 -0.75
N ILE A 193 -6.31 -10.05 -1.93
CA ILE A 193 -7.63 -10.36 -2.47
C ILE A 193 -8.37 -11.38 -1.59
N SER A 194 -7.68 -12.42 -1.12
CA SER A 194 -8.29 -13.43 -0.23
C SER A 194 -8.72 -12.82 1.10
N LEU A 195 -7.94 -11.89 1.66
CA LEU A 195 -8.31 -11.12 2.85
C LEU A 195 -9.53 -10.21 2.60
N ALA A 196 -9.61 -9.54 1.45
CA ALA A 196 -10.80 -8.76 1.09
C ALA A 196 -12.05 -9.63 1.02
N CYS A 197 -11.95 -10.80 0.39
CA CYS A 197 -13.03 -11.78 0.35
C CYS A 197 -13.44 -12.21 1.76
N TRP A 198 -12.47 -12.61 2.60
CA TRP A 198 -12.73 -13.01 3.99
C TRP A 198 -13.49 -11.93 4.76
N HIS A 199 -13.02 -10.68 4.72
CA HIS A 199 -13.67 -9.59 5.43
C HIS A 199 -15.09 -9.34 4.90
N ALA A 200 -15.27 -9.29 3.58
CA ALA A 200 -16.59 -9.07 3.01
C ALA A 200 -17.56 -10.20 3.37
N PHE A 201 -17.09 -11.46 3.38
CA PHE A 201 -17.89 -12.60 3.82
C PHE A 201 -18.30 -12.50 5.28
N ILE A 202 -17.36 -12.22 6.18
CA ILE A 202 -17.65 -12.08 7.62
C ILE A 202 -18.60 -10.91 7.87
N ILE A 203 -18.42 -9.77 7.20
CA ILE A 203 -19.29 -8.61 7.36
C ILE A 203 -20.70 -8.90 6.85
N PHE A 204 -20.81 -9.46 5.63
CA PHE A 204 -22.12 -9.75 5.03
C PHE A 204 -22.87 -10.83 5.81
N PHE A 205 -22.25 -12.00 6.02
CA PHE A 205 -22.91 -13.10 6.72
C PHE A 205 -23.10 -12.80 8.21
N GLY A 206 -22.15 -12.14 8.86
CA GLY A 206 -22.29 -11.69 10.25
C GLY A 206 -23.49 -10.76 10.42
N THR A 207 -23.67 -9.81 9.50
CA THR A 207 -24.86 -8.95 9.50
C THR A 207 -26.14 -9.73 9.15
N TYR A 208 -26.08 -10.65 8.19
CA TYR A 208 -27.21 -11.49 7.81
C TYR A 208 -27.73 -12.32 8.98
N PHE A 209 -26.87 -13.06 9.69
CA PHE A 209 -27.25 -13.83 10.86
C PHE A 209 -27.78 -12.94 11.99
N LEU A 210 -27.18 -11.76 12.20
CA LEU A 210 -27.69 -10.79 13.16
C LEU A 210 -29.11 -10.32 12.81
N SER A 211 -29.40 -10.08 11.53
CA SER A 211 -30.72 -9.63 11.07
C SER A 211 -31.80 -10.73 11.10
N PHE A 212 -31.44 -12.00 10.90
CA PHE A 212 -32.39 -13.11 10.78
C PHE A 212 -32.61 -13.87 12.10
N GLN A 213 -31.55 -14.06 12.90
CA GLN A 213 -31.59 -14.82 14.16
C GLN A 213 -31.49 -13.93 15.41
N GLY A 214 -30.92 -12.73 15.29
CA GLY A 214 -30.87 -11.79 16.41
C GLY A 214 -32.27 -11.29 16.74
N HIS A 215 -32.62 -11.24 18.03
CA HIS A 215 -33.81 -10.54 18.55
C HIS A 215 -33.77 -9.01 18.31
N ALA A 216 -33.10 -8.54 17.25
CA ALA A 216 -33.32 -7.22 16.65
C ALA A 216 -34.66 -7.17 15.87
N ASN A 217 -35.65 -7.94 16.34
CA ASN A 217 -37.01 -8.05 15.82
C ASN A 217 -38.00 -7.96 16.99
N ASP A 218 -37.66 -7.13 17.97
CA ASP A 218 -38.50 -6.86 19.13
C ASP A 218 -39.61 -5.88 18.70
N HIS A 219 -40.80 -6.42 18.43
CA HIS A 219 -42.07 -5.72 18.21
C HIS A 219 -41.96 -4.30 17.59
N GLY A 220 -41.20 -4.16 16.49
CA GLY A 220 -41.31 -3.04 15.57
C GLY A 220 -40.28 -1.90 15.62
N HIS A 221 -39.31 -1.87 16.54
CA HIS A 221 -38.44 -0.68 16.69
C HIS A 221 -36.99 -0.81 16.19
N SER A 222 -36.29 -1.93 16.42
CA SER A 222 -35.01 -2.19 15.75
C SER A 222 -35.30 -2.86 14.41
N LYS A 223 -35.10 -2.18 13.28
CA LYS A 223 -35.40 -2.72 11.95
C LYS A 223 -34.14 -2.99 11.14
N LEU A 224 -33.19 -3.75 11.70
CA LEU A 224 -32.01 -4.18 10.91
C LEU A 224 -32.42 -5.05 9.71
N SER A 225 -33.57 -5.72 9.79
CA SER A 225 -34.17 -6.46 8.65
C SER A 225 -34.60 -5.57 7.49
N ASN A 226 -34.75 -4.25 7.68
CA ASN A 226 -35.01 -3.34 6.56
C ASN A 226 -33.72 -3.21 5.72
N LEU A 227 -33.83 -3.36 4.40
CA LEU A 227 -32.71 -3.31 3.47
C LEU A 227 -31.84 -2.05 3.65
N ILE A 228 -32.47 -0.89 3.88
CA ILE A 228 -31.75 0.37 4.05
C ILE A 228 -30.91 0.33 5.34
N CYS A 229 -31.45 -0.18 6.45
CA CYS A 229 -30.72 -0.34 7.70
C CYS A 229 -29.59 -1.38 7.56
N PHE A 230 -29.88 -2.50 6.90
CA PHE A 230 -28.91 -3.56 6.61
C PHE A 230 -27.70 -3.04 5.84
N GLY A 231 -27.94 -2.29 4.75
CA GLY A 231 -26.89 -1.67 3.95
C GLY A 231 -26.07 -0.63 4.71
N ASN A 232 -26.74 0.23 5.50
CA ASN A 232 -26.06 1.23 6.34
C ASN A 232 -25.16 0.57 7.39
N PHE A 233 -25.60 -0.51 8.02
CA PHE A 233 -24.80 -1.24 8.99
C PHE A 233 -23.56 -1.89 8.37
N ILE A 234 -23.71 -2.51 7.19
CA ILE A 234 -22.57 -3.08 6.45
C ILE A 234 -21.56 -1.97 6.09
N ILE A 235 -22.01 -0.81 5.59
CA ILE A 235 -21.11 0.32 5.28
C ILE A 235 -20.35 0.78 6.52
N LEU A 236 -21.03 0.89 7.66
CA LEU A 236 -20.41 1.29 8.93
C LEU A 236 -19.28 0.33 9.32
N ILE A 237 -19.51 -0.99 9.23
CA ILE A 237 -18.50 -1.99 9.57
C ILE A 237 -17.36 -1.99 8.54
N ILE A 238 -17.66 -1.94 7.24
CA ILE A 238 -16.62 -1.86 6.20
C ILE A 238 -15.74 -0.64 6.44
N PHE A 239 -16.33 0.51 6.73
CA PHE A 239 -15.60 1.72 7.05
C PHE A 239 -14.65 1.51 8.23
N LEU A 240 -15.12 0.93 9.34
CA LEU A 240 -14.30 0.65 10.52
C LEU A 240 -13.16 -0.34 10.19
N VAL A 241 -13.47 -1.48 9.58
CA VAL A 241 -12.49 -2.52 9.22
C VAL A 241 -11.41 -1.96 8.30
N VAL A 242 -11.79 -1.21 7.27
CA VAL A 242 -10.86 -0.62 6.29
C VAL A 242 -9.94 0.41 6.96
N ASN A 243 -10.47 1.27 7.83
CA ASN A 243 -9.67 2.28 8.55
C ASN A 243 -8.74 1.69 9.61
N ILE A 244 -9.20 0.69 10.35
CA ILE A 244 -8.37 -0.02 11.33
C ILE A 244 -7.27 -0.81 10.61
N LYS A 245 -7.57 -1.42 9.46
CA LYS A 245 -6.57 -2.14 8.67
C LYS A 245 -5.41 -1.23 8.24
N VAL A 246 -5.66 0.04 7.88
CA VAL A 246 -4.57 1.00 7.58
C VAL A 246 -3.63 1.17 8.76
N LEU A 247 -4.17 1.32 9.98
CA LEU A 247 -3.35 1.40 11.18
C LEU A 247 -2.56 0.10 11.42
N LEU A 248 -3.19 -1.06 11.22
CA LEU A 248 -2.52 -2.36 11.38
C LEU A 248 -1.38 -2.57 10.39
N ILE A 249 -1.46 -2.01 9.19
CA ILE A 249 -0.39 -2.11 8.18
C ILE A 249 0.74 -1.11 8.46
N SER A 250 0.46 0.01 9.14
CA SER A 250 1.47 1.02 9.48
C SER A 250 2.48 0.51 10.50
N TYR A 251 3.76 0.83 10.25
CA TYR A 251 4.88 0.61 11.17
C TYR A 251 5.24 1.89 11.92
N TYR A 252 5.00 3.06 11.30
CA TYR A 252 5.38 4.34 11.86
C TYR A 252 4.15 5.17 12.25
N LEU A 253 3.67 4.99 13.48
CA LEU A 253 2.57 5.76 14.05
C LEU A 253 3.08 7.07 14.68
N ASN A 254 3.22 8.11 13.86
CA ASN A 254 3.50 9.45 14.36
C ASN A 254 2.23 10.12 14.90
N TRP A 255 2.38 11.06 15.83
CA TRP A 255 1.30 11.90 16.35
C TRP A 255 0.50 12.59 15.24
N ILE A 256 1.17 13.04 14.17
CA ILE A 256 0.51 13.65 13.01
C ILE A 256 -0.39 12.63 12.29
N ILE A 257 0.09 11.39 12.08
CA ILE A 257 -0.70 10.34 11.43
C ILE A 257 -1.91 9.98 12.28
N LEU A 258 -1.72 9.84 13.59
CA LEU A 258 -2.81 9.58 14.53
C LEU A 258 -3.84 10.72 14.55
N LEU A 259 -3.39 11.98 14.60
CA LEU A 259 -4.28 13.14 14.60
C LEU A 259 -5.14 13.18 13.33
N ILE A 260 -4.53 12.93 12.17
CA ILE A 260 -5.27 12.99 10.92
C ILE A 260 -6.16 11.76 10.74
N TRP A 261 -5.75 10.58 11.20
CA TRP A 261 -6.60 9.40 11.22
C TRP A 261 -7.85 9.63 12.08
N ASN A 262 -7.70 10.24 13.26
CA ASN A 262 -8.82 10.65 14.10
C ASN A 262 -9.71 11.68 13.40
N LEU A 263 -9.12 12.67 12.72
CA LEU A 263 -9.87 13.63 11.91
C LEU A 263 -10.67 12.94 10.79
N ALA A 264 -10.08 11.95 10.12
CA ALA A 264 -10.76 11.15 9.11
C ALA A 264 -11.99 10.44 9.71
N ILE A 265 -11.85 9.84 10.89
CA ILE A 265 -12.96 9.20 11.59
C ILE A 265 -14.04 10.22 11.96
N ILE A 266 -13.67 11.38 12.50
CA ILE A 266 -14.62 12.44 12.86
C ILE A 266 -15.40 12.92 11.64
N ILE A 267 -14.72 13.15 10.50
CA ILE A 267 -15.37 13.54 9.24
C ILE A 267 -16.37 12.46 8.79
N ASN A 268 -15.99 11.19 8.88
CA ASN A 268 -16.85 10.09 8.49
C ASN A 268 -18.06 9.91 9.41
N ILE A 269 -17.87 10.01 10.73
CA ILE A 269 -18.97 10.02 11.70
C ILE A 269 -19.89 11.21 11.44
N SER A 270 -19.33 12.39 11.14
CA SER A 270 -20.10 13.57 10.76
C SER A 270 -20.95 13.33 9.52
N ILE A 271 -20.41 12.65 8.49
CA ILE A 271 -21.17 12.25 7.30
C ILE A 271 -22.34 11.33 7.66
N PHE A 272 -22.12 10.32 8.51
CA PHE A 272 -23.20 9.45 8.97
C PHE A 272 -24.28 10.22 9.75
N LEU A 273 -23.87 11.13 10.64
CA LEU A 273 -24.79 11.97 11.42
C LEU A 273 -25.58 12.94 10.53
N ILE A 274 -24.95 13.56 9.53
CA ILE A 274 -25.60 14.43 8.55
C ILE A 274 -26.63 13.62 7.77
N CYS A 275 -26.25 12.45 7.24
CA CYS A 275 -27.18 11.60 6.49
C CYS A 275 -28.38 11.13 7.33
N ASN A 276 -28.19 10.99 8.64
CA ASN A 276 -29.25 10.60 9.56
C ASN A 276 -30.21 11.74 9.92
N ASN A 277 -29.70 12.97 10.11
CA ASN A 277 -30.48 14.09 10.67
C ASN A 277 -30.92 15.12 9.64
N VAL A 278 -30.29 15.18 8.47
CA VAL A 278 -30.64 16.13 7.42
C VAL A 278 -31.57 15.47 6.42
N LEU A 279 -32.74 16.08 6.22
CA LEU A 279 -33.66 15.67 5.16
C LEU A 279 -33.18 16.26 3.84
N PHE A 280 -32.55 15.43 3.00
CA PHE A 280 -32.18 15.85 1.66
C PHE A 280 -33.42 16.01 0.78
N PRO A 281 -33.44 17.01 -0.13
CA PRO A 281 -34.58 17.28 -1.00
C PRO A 281 -34.81 16.20 -2.08
N THR A 282 -33.90 15.23 -2.21
CA THR A 282 -34.03 14.11 -3.14
C THR A 282 -34.80 12.95 -2.49
N GLU A 283 -35.70 12.29 -3.23
CA GLU A 283 -36.46 11.11 -2.75
C GLU A 283 -35.55 10.02 -2.16
N LEU A 284 -34.36 9.85 -2.74
CA LEU A 284 -33.34 8.91 -2.27
C LEU A 284 -32.71 9.30 -0.93
N GLY A 285 -32.58 10.60 -0.64
CA GLY A 285 -32.00 11.06 0.62
C GLY A 285 -33.02 11.08 1.77
N LYS A 286 -34.32 11.16 1.47
CA LYS A 286 -35.39 10.99 2.47
C LYS A 286 -35.35 9.61 3.13
N GLN A 287 -34.92 8.58 2.40
CA GLN A 287 -34.79 7.20 2.90
C GLN A 287 -33.70 7.02 3.96
N LEU A 288 -32.74 7.94 4.04
CA LEU A 288 -31.63 7.89 5.01
C LEU A 288 -32.00 8.51 6.36
N TYR A 289 -32.99 9.41 6.36
CA TYR A 289 -33.40 10.14 7.55
C TYR A 289 -33.84 9.19 8.67
N GLY A 290 -33.25 9.36 9.85
CA GLY A 290 -33.55 8.57 11.04
C GLY A 290 -33.09 7.11 10.99
N THR A 291 -32.40 6.65 9.93
CA THR A 291 -32.02 5.24 9.79
C THR A 291 -31.07 4.77 10.89
N TYR A 292 -30.03 5.56 11.20
CA TYR A 292 -29.10 5.24 12.28
C TYR A 292 -29.77 5.41 13.65
N THR A 293 -30.68 6.39 13.80
CA THR A 293 -31.47 6.51 15.03
C THR A 293 -32.28 5.25 15.28
N ILE A 294 -33.05 4.78 14.30
CA ILE A 294 -33.85 3.54 14.39
C ILE A 294 -32.96 2.32 14.70
N MET A 295 -31.75 2.28 14.14
CA MET A 295 -30.80 1.21 14.41
C MET A 295 -30.28 1.22 15.85
N PHE A 296 -30.02 2.40 16.43
CA PHE A 296 -29.33 2.52 17.72
C PHE A 296 -30.23 2.81 18.94
N THR A 297 -31.52 3.13 18.78
CA THR A 297 -32.42 3.50 19.90
C THR A 297 -33.37 2.40 20.39
N GLY A 298 -33.47 1.26 19.70
CA GLY A 298 -34.37 0.16 20.10
C GLY A 298 -33.83 -0.70 21.27
N SER A 299 -34.68 -1.60 21.79
CA SER A 299 -34.32 -2.58 22.84
C SER A 299 -33.14 -3.49 22.47
N GLY A 300 -32.91 -3.70 21.16
CA GLY A 300 -31.77 -4.44 20.61
C GLY A 300 -30.48 -3.62 20.41
N CYS A 301 -30.40 -2.36 20.88
CA CYS A 301 -29.25 -1.50 20.64
C CYS A 301 -27.93 -2.09 21.18
N GLY A 302 -27.97 -2.72 22.36
CA GLY A 302 -26.79 -3.38 22.96
C GLY A 302 -26.24 -4.50 22.08
N LEU A 303 -27.11 -5.28 21.44
CA LEU A 303 -26.71 -6.34 20.52
C LEU A 303 -26.02 -5.77 19.28
N ILE A 304 -26.51 -4.65 18.74
CA ILE A 304 -25.93 -3.99 17.57
C ILE A 304 -24.55 -3.43 17.89
N TRP A 305 -24.37 -2.74 19.02
CA TRP A 305 -23.07 -2.24 19.46
C TRP A 305 -22.06 -3.37 19.69
N PHE A 306 -22.48 -4.44 20.37
CA PHE A 306 -21.64 -5.62 20.57
C PHE A 306 -21.28 -6.29 19.23
N SER A 307 -22.23 -6.37 18.30
CA SER A 307 -22.01 -6.96 16.98
C SER A 307 -21.01 -6.17 16.14
N ILE A 308 -21.01 -4.84 16.20
CA ILE A 308 -19.99 -4.02 15.54
C ILE A 308 -18.59 -4.43 16.01
N PHE A 309 -18.40 -4.57 17.33
CA PHE A 309 -17.12 -5.01 17.89
C PHE A 309 -16.77 -6.43 17.46
N CYS A 310 -17.69 -7.39 17.62
CA CYS A 310 -17.45 -8.79 17.28
C CYS A 310 -17.16 -9.02 15.79
N ILE A 311 -17.96 -8.45 14.89
CA ILE A 311 -17.79 -8.61 13.44
C ILE A 311 -16.47 -7.95 13.00
N THR A 312 -16.15 -6.77 13.52
CA THR A 312 -14.89 -6.07 13.21
C THR A 312 -13.68 -6.89 13.69
N LEU A 313 -13.75 -7.43 14.91
CA LEU A 313 -12.68 -8.27 15.46
C LEU A 313 -12.51 -9.55 14.62
N LEU A 314 -13.60 -10.28 14.38
CA LEU A 314 -13.59 -11.52 13.59
C LEU A 314 -13.05 -11.30 12.16
N ALA A 315 -13.42 -10.18 11.54
CA ALA A 315 -12.89 -9.82 10.23
C ALA A 315 -11.37 -9.64 10.29
N LEU A 316 -10.84 -8.92 11.29
CA LEU A 316 -9.43 -8.55 11.39
C LEU A 316 -8.50 -9.63 11.99
N ILE A 317 -9.03 -10.75 12.51
CA ILE A 317 -8.20 -11.83 13.09
C ILE A 317 -7.09 -12.30 12.13
N PRO A 318 -7.36 -12.63 10.85
CA PRO A 318 -6.31 -13.08 9.95
C PRO A 318 -5.24 -12.02 9.68
N ASP A 319 -5.61 -10.73 9.64
CA ASP A 319 -4.64 -9.64 9.51
C ASP A 319 -3.68 -9.59 10.69
N LEU A 320 -4.20 -9.75 11.91
CA LEU A 320 -3.37 -9.78 13.13
C LEU A 320 -2.41 -10.97 13.11
N ILE A 321 -2.88 -12.14 12.69
CA ILE A 321 -2.05 -13.34 12.58
C ILE A 321 -0.94 -13.13 11.54
N ILE A 322 -1.27 -12.67 10.34
CA ILE A 322 -0.27 -12.42 9.28
C ILE A 322 0.74 -11.37 9.74
N ARG A 323 0.27 -10.27 10.36
CA ARG A 323 1.14 -9.21 10.86
C ARG A 323 2.13 -9.72 11.90
N THR A 324 1.67 -10.51 12.87
CA THR A 324 2.57 -11.05 13.91
C THR A 324 3.64 -11.98 13.33
N ILE A 325 3.29 -12.80 12.33
CA ILE A 325 4.24 -13.67 11.64
C ILE A 325 5.28 -12.84 10.86
N ASP A 326 4.84 -11.82 10.12
CA ASP A 326 5.72 -10.95 9.34
C ASP A 326 6.68 -10.16 10.24
N ASP A 327 6.19 -9.61 11.35
CA ASP A 327 6.99 -8.87 12.32
C ASP A 327 8.06 -9.77 12.97
N GLN A 328 7.71 -11.01 13.33
CA GLN A 328 8.67 -11.98 13.87
C GLN A 328 9.74 -12.35 12.85
N ASN A 329 9.35 -12.64 11.61
CA ASN A 329 10.27 -12.97 10.54
C ASN A 329 11.24 -11.81 10.25
N TRP A 330 10.73 -10.58 10.29
CA TRP A 330 11.55 -9.37 10.11
C TRP A 330 12.57 -9.20 11.23
N GLN A 331 12.16 -9.36 12.49
CA GLN A 331 13.07 -9.27 13.63
C GLN A 331 14.18 -10.31 13.56
N TRP A 332 13.84 -11.56 13.21
CA TRP A 332 14.83 -12.62 13.05
C TRP A 332 15.84 -12.31 11.95
N LYS A 333 15.37 -11.84 10.79
CA LYS A 333 16.22 -11.42 9.67
C LYS A 333 17.17 -10.28 10.06
N LEU A 334 16.67 -9.28 10.79
CA LEU A 334 17.49 -8.15 11.23
C LEU A 334 18.59 -8.58 12.22
N ASN A 335 18.25 -9.47 13.16
CA ASN A 335 19.22 -10.00 14.11
C ASN A 335 20.32 -10.80 13.41
N HIS A 336 19.95 -11.64 12.43
CA HIS A 336 20.90 -12.38 11.62
C HIS A 336 21.89 -11.45 10.88
N LEU A 337 21.38 -10.39 10.23
CA LEU A 337 22.21 -9.40 9.53
C LEU A 337 23.20 -8.69 10.47
N ARG A 338 22.75 -8.33 11.68
CA ARG A 338 23.61 -7.72 12.71
C ARG A 338 24.70 -8.67 13.17
N ASP A 339 24.39 -9.95 13.33
CA ASP A 339 25.37 -10.94 13.77
C ASP A 339 26.42 -11.23 12.69
N GLU A 340 26.02 -11.29 11.41
CA GLU A 340 26.97 -11.36 10.30
C GLU A 340 27.89 -10.14 10.24
N LEU A 341 27.35 -8.94 10.45
CA LEU A 341 28.13 -7.71 10.47
C LEU A 341 29.15 -7.72 11.61
N LYS A 342 28.75 -8.16 12.81
CA LYS A 342 29.66 -8.33 13.96
C LYS A 342 30.74 -9.37 13.69
N LYS A 343 30.43 -10.49 13.03
CA LYS A 343 31.42 -11.52 12.64
C LYS A 343 32.47 -10.93 11.70
N LYS A 344 32.04 -10.24 10.62
CA LYS A 344 32.96 -9.58 9.69
C LYS A 344 33.85 -8.52 10.36
N GLN A 345 33.31 -7.76 11.31
CA GLN A 345 34.09 -6.79 12.10
C GLN A 345 35.11 -7.46 13.04
N ARG A 346 34.82 -8.66 13.55
CA ARG A 346 35.78 -9.43 14.37
C ARG A 346 36.90 -10.00 13.51
N GLU A 347 36.55 -10.54 12.34
CA GLU A 347 37.50 -11.08 11.35
C GLU A 347 38.45 -9.99 10.85
N SER A 348 37.93 -8.81 10.49
CA SER A 348 38.77 -7.69 10.05
C SER A 348 39.75 -7.24 11.14
N LYS A 349 39.29 -7.13 12.40
CA LYS A 349 40.15 -6.81 13.54
C LYS A 349 41.22 -7.88 13.81
N MET A 350 40.91 -9.15 13.62
CA MET A 350 41.90 -10.23 13.72
C MET A 350 42.94 -10.13 12.61
N HIS A 351 42.53 -9.91 11.36
CA HIS A 351 43.47 -9.73 10.25
C HIS A 351 44.39 -8.52 10.43
N THR A 352 43.88 -7.39 10.92
CA THR A 352 44.72 -6.22 11.22
C THR A 352 45.73 -6.50 12.34
N ARG A 353 45.39 -7.37 13.31
CA ARG A 353 46.32 -7.77 14.38
C ARG A 353 47.40 -8.74 13.90
N THR A 354 47.08 -9.63 12.96
CA THR A 354 48.05 -10.58 12.39
C THR A 354 48.97 -9.97 11.34
N SER A 355 48.60 -8.85 10.70
CA SER A 355 49.45 -8.16 9.72
C SER A 355 50.44 -7.16 10.32
N ILE A 356 50.37 -6.91 11.64
CA ILE A 356 51.26 -6.00 12.38
C ILE A 356 52.37 -6.78 13.13
N ARG A 357 52.31 -8.12 13.10
CA ARG A 357 53.42 -9.01 13.47
C ARG A 357 54.06 -9.54 12.19
#